data_AF-A0A0D6JV04-F1
#
_entry.id   AF-A0A0D6JV04-F1
#
_cell.length_a   1.000
_cell.length_b   1.000
_cell.length_c   1.000
_cell.angle_alpha   90.00
_cell.angle_beta   90.00
_cell.angle_gamma   90.00
#
_symmetry.space_group_name_H-M   'P 1'
#
loop_
_entity.id
_entity.type
_entity.pdbx_description
1 polymer ?
#
loop_
_entity_poly.entity_id
_entity_poly.type
_entity_poly.pdbx_seq_one_letter_code
_entity_poly.pdbx_strand_id
1 'polypeptide(L)'
;MVTFNASIDPSSSYKLDQFTATFATPNTYFDQHGQLTYLVSPPTRSDSFNTYYQRAWGGTTHRQFVMDIDDIGLDGTIQFPFVIRDPQALPSTLQCSFSVQATESGTFGETVTASDSGTFEFD
;
A
#
# COMPACT_ATOMS: atom_id res chain seq x y z
N MET A 1 5.73 14.50 2.93
CA MET A 1 5.20 13.39 3.78
C MET A 1 3.78 13.05 3.32
N VAL A 2 3.54 11.81 2.87
CA VAL A 2 2.17 11.40 2.49
C VAL A 2 1.56 10.61 3.65
N THR A 3 0.43 11.08 4.14
CA THR A 3 -0.31 10.46 5.25
C THR A 3 -1.68 10.07 4.74
N PHE A 4 -1.99 8.78 4.84
CA PHE A 4 -3.31 8.25 4.55
C PHE A 4 -4.00 7.89 5.86
N ASN A 5 -5.19 8.44 6.04
CA ASN A 5 -6.05 8.11 7.16
C ASN A 5 -7.15 7.19 6.65
N ALA A 6 -7.01 5.90 6.93
CA ALA A 6 -8.11 4.97 6.88
C ALA A 6 -8.61 4.80 8.32
N SER A 7 -9.90 5.05 8.54
CA SER A 7 -10.55 4.83 9.83
C SER A 7 -11.91 4.21 9.61
N ILE A 8 -12.22 3.16 10.35
CA ILE A 8 -13.57 2.66 10.48
C ILE A 8 -14.19 3.32 11.70
N ASP A 9 -15.48 3.66 11.62
CA ASP A 9 -16.21 4.14 12.79
C ASP A 9 -16.20 3.02 13.86
N PRO A 10 -15.63 3.27 15.05
CA PRO A 10 -15.55 2.26 16.11
C PRO A 10 -16.93 1.81 16.63
N SER A 11 -18.01 2.54 16.30
CA SER A 11 -19.39 2.14 16.58
C SER A 11 -20.03 1.29 15.49
N SER A 12 -19.36 1.08 14.35
CA SER A 12 -19.84 0.26 13.25
C SER A 12 -19.62 -1.24 13.51
N SER A 13 -20.44 -2.07 12.87
CA SER A 13 -20.33 -3.54 12.85
C SER A 13 -19.25 -4.05 11.89
N TYR A 14 -18.54 -3.14 11.19
CA TYR A 14 -17.50 -3.45 10.23
C TYR A 14 -16.16 -3.66 10.93
N LYS A 15 -15.46 -4.71 10.52
CA LYS A 15 -14.08 -4.97 10.89
C LYS A 15 -13.18 -4.69 9.69
N LEU A 16 -12.01 -4.10 9.93
CA LEU A 16 -11.01 -3.92 8.88
C LEU A 16 -10.31 -5.25 8.60
N ASP A 17 -10.44 -5.74 7.37
CA ASP A 17 -9.91 -7.07 6.99
C ASP A 17 -8.58 -6.97 6.27
N GLN A 18 -8.46 -6.03 5.34
CA GLN A 18 -7.28 -5.92 4.48
C GLN A 18 -6.93 -4.46 4.19
N PHE A 19 -5.63 -4.20 4.19
CA PHE A 19 -5.04 -2.97 3.68
C PHE A 19 -3.96 -3.32 2.68
N THR A 20 -4.07 -2.74 1.49
CA THR A 20 -3.06 -2.88 0.44
C THR A 20 -2.55 -1.51 0.05
N ALA A 21 -1.23 -1.32 0.06
CA ALA A 21 -0.56 -0.14 -0.47
C ALA A 21 0.37 -0.56 -1.61
N THR A 22 0.29 0.14 -2.73
CA THR A 22 1.09 -0.14 -3.92
C THR A 22 1.92 1.08 -4.28
N PHE A 23 3.19 0.85 -4.61
CA PHE A 23 4.14 1.88 -5.02
C PHE A 23 4.80 1.49 -6.34
N ALA A 24 4.87 2.43 -7.26
CA ALA A 24 5.51 2.24 -8.55
C ALA A 24 6.34 3.48 -8.93
N THR A 25 7.49 3.25 -9.55
CA THR A 25 8.22 4.36 -10.19
C THR A 25 7.53 4.77 -11.49
N PRO A 26 7.62 6.04 -11.89
CA PRO A 26 7.23 6.45 -13.23
C PRO A 26 7.90 5.57 -14.31
N ASN A 27 7.19 5.33 -15.40
CA ASN A 27 7.68 4.43 -16.45
C ASN A 27 9.05 4.86 -17.00
N THR A 28 9.20 6.18 -17.20
CA THR A 28 10.44 6.80 -17.68
C THR A 28 11.63 6.53 -16.76
N TYR A 29 11.42 6.51 -15.44
CA TYR A 29 12.48 6.18 -14.49
C TYR A 29 12.87 4.71 -14.60
N PHE A 30 11.89 3.80 -14.64
CA PHE A 30 12.15 2.37 -14.73
C PHE A 30 12.91 2.01 -16.01
N ASP A 31 12.58 2.63 -17.13
CA ASP A 31 13.25 2.38 -18.41
C ASP A 31 14.73 2.85 -18.40
N GLN A 32 15.05 3.88 -17.62
CA GLN A 32 16.40 4.46 -17.54
C GLN A 32 17.28 3.83 -16.46
N HIS A 33 16.69 3.54 -15.30
CA HIS A 33 17.43 3.15 -14.09
C HIS A 33 17.07 1.74 -13.59
N GLY A 34 16.04 1.12 -14.16
CA GLY A 34 15.54 -0.18 -13.73
C GLY A 34 14.74 -0.13 -12.44
N GLN A 35 14.80 -1.22 -11.69
CA GLN A 35 13.96 -1.45 -10.51
C GLN A 35 14.53 -0.79 -9.25
N LEU A 36 13.69 -0.04 -8.54
CA LEU A 36 13.99 0.36 -7.16
C LEU A 36 13.78 -0.79 -6.18
N THR A 37 14.68 -0.88 -5.20
CA THR A 37 14.52 -1.79 -4.06
C THR A 37 13.88 -1.05 -2.90
N TYR A 38 12.68 -1.47 -2.53
CA TYR A 38 11.95 -0.96 -1.37
C TYR A 38 12.15 -1.88 -0.18
N LEU A 39 12.38 -1.30 1.00
CA LEU A 39 12.33 -1.97 2.29
C LEU A 39 11.29 -1.31 3.16
N VAL A 40 10.42 -2.13 3.75
CA VAL A 40 9.38 -1.70 4.66
C VAL A 40 9.47 -2.55 5.91
N SER A 41 9.32 -1.92 7.08
CA SER A 41 9.13 -2.67 8.32
C SER A 41 7.64 -2.86 8.59
N PRO A 42 7.22 -4.05 9.06
CA PRO A 42 5.83 -4.28 9.42
C PRO A 42 5.37 -3.24 10.45
N PRO A 43 4.14 -2.73 10.36
CA PRO A 43 3.56 -1.97 11.46
C PRO A 43 3.52 -2.86 12.71
N THR A 44 3.77 -2.25 13.88
CA THR A 44 3.94 -2.95 15.15
C THR A 44 2.77 -3.92 15.39
N ARG A 45 3.07 -5.23 15.51
CA ARG A 45 2.13 -6.34 15.82
C ARG A 45 1.22 -6.87 14.70
N SER A 46 1.69 -6.93 13.45
CA SER A 46 0.97 -7.68 12.40
C SER A 46 1.76 -8.91 11.96
N ASP A 47 1.34 -10.11 12.38
CA ASP A 47 1.88 -11.39 11.86
C ASP A 47 1.44 -11.65 10.41
N SER A 48 0.47 -10.88 9.94
CA SER A 48 -0.17 -10.89 8.62
C SER A 48 0.43 -9.88 7.62
N PHE A 49 1.56 -9.25 7.94
CA PHE A 49 2.21 -8.31 7.05
C PHE A 49 3.00 -9.03 5.95
N ASN A 50 2.73 -8.67 4.70
CA ASN A 50 3.41 -9.20 3.53
C ASN A 50 3.90 -8.07 2.62
N THR A 51 5.03 -8.29 1.97
CA THR A 51 5.53 -7.41 0.90
C THR A 51 6.01 -8.22 -0.28
N TYR A 52 5.65 -7.80 -1.49
CA TYR A 52 6.03 -8.49 -2.71
C TYR A 52 6.06 -7.54 -3.91
N TYR A 53 6.63 -8.00 -5.02
CA TYR A 53 6.57 -7.29 -6.29
C TYR A 53 5.55 -7.95 -7.20
N GLN A 54 4.58 -7.18 -7.69
CA GLN A 54 3.64 -7.62 -8.70
C GLN A 54 3.96 -7.00 -10.06
N ARG A 55 3.69 -7.73 -11.14
CA ARG A 55 3.87 -7.23 -12.51
C ARG A 55 2.56 -6.62 -12.99
N ALA A 56 2.55 -5.33 -13.28
CA ALA A 56 1.44 -4.67 -13.97
C ALA A 56 1.61 -4.86 -15.49
N TRP A 57 0.63 -5.46 -16.16
CA TRP A 57 0.64 -5.67 -17.61
C TRP A 57 -0.08 -4.51 -18.32
N GLY A 58 0.66 -3.74 -19.12
CA GLY A 58 0.15 -2.58 -19.84
C GLY A 58 1.09 -2.05 -20.93
N GLY A 59 1.71 -2.94 -21.70
CA GLY A 59 2.62 -2.59 -22.82
C GLY A 59 4.11 -2.64 -22.47
N THR A 60 4.51 -2.07 -21.34
CA THR A 60 5.85 -2.21 -20.73
C THR A 60 5.75 -2.98 -19.43
N THR A 61 6.75 -3.81 -19.11
CA THR A 61 6.79 -4.57 -17.85
C THR A 61 7.12 -3.63 -16.70
N HIS A 62 6.11 -3.08 -16.03
CA HIS A 62 6.30 -2.32 -14.78
C HIS A 62 6.08 -3.24 -13.58
N ARG A 63 7.01 -3.18 -12.63
CA ARG A 63 6.86 -3.85 -11.34
C ARG A 63 6.39 -2.85 -10.32
N GLN A 64 5.33 -3.21 -9.62
CA GLN A 64 4.80 -2.44 -8.51
C GLN A 64 5.20 -3.15 -7.22
N PHE A 65 5.72 -2.39 -6.27
CA PHE A 65 5.93 -2.88 -4.92
C PHE A 65 4.60 -2.84 -4.17
N VAL A 66 4.23 -3.98 -3.60
CA VAL A 66 2.98 -4.15 -2.86
C VAL A 66 3.32 -4.41 -1.40
N MET A 67 2.62 -3.69 -0.55
CA MET A 67 2.49 -3.95 0.87
C MET A 67 1.07 -4.39 1.13
N ASP A 68 0.93 -5.46 1.88
CA ASP A 68 -0.35 -6.07 2.17
C ASP A 68 -0.41 -6.45 3.64
N ILE A 69 -1.54 -6.15 4.28
CA ILE A 69 -1.77 -6.40 5.69
C ILE A 69 -3.16 -6.99 5.80
N ASP A 70 -3.22 -8.26 6.20
CA ASP A 70 -4.49 -8.92 6.51
C ASP A 70 -4.82 -8.80 8.00
N ASP A 71 -6.05 -9.10 8.38
CA ASP A 71 -6.54 -9.16 9.75
C ASP A 71 -6.13 -7.95 10.60
N ILE A 72 -6.51 -6.76 10.14
CA ILE A 72 -6.17 -5.51 10.82
C ILE A 72 -7.09 -5.35 12.02
N GLY A 73 -6.79 -6.11 13.07
CA GLY A 73 -7.49 -6.11 14.36
C GLY A 73 -7.21 -4.86 15.20
N LEU A 74 -6.90 -3.72 14.57
CA LEU A 74 -6.54 -2.47 15.22
C LEU A 74 -7.40 -1.33 14.70
N ASP A 75 -8.17 -0.73 15.59
CA ASP A 75 -8.73 0.61 15.39
C ASP A 75 -7.58 1.63 15.42
N GLY A 76 -7.44 2.44 14.37
CA GLY A 76 -6.48 3.55 14.37
C GLY A 76 -5.84 3.83 13.01
N THR A 77 -4.74 4.58 13.05
CA THR A 77 -3.97 4.98 11.86
C THR A 77 -2.87 3.95 11.58
N ILE A 78 -2.83 3.41 10.37
CA ILE A 78 -1.74 2.54 9.92
C ILE A 78 -0.53 3.42 9.54
N GLN A 79 0.59 3.22 10.23
CA GLN A 79 1.86 3.88 9.93
C GLN A 79 2.95 2.83 9.69
N PHE A 80 3.68 2.96 8.58
CA PHE A 80 4.80 2.09 8.25
C PHE A 80 5.99 2.93 7.73
N PRO A 81 7.22 2.64 8.18
CA PRO A 81 8.40 3.24 7.58
C PRO A 81 8.70 2.55 6.25
N PHE A 82 8.98 3.32 5.21
CA PHE A 82 9.48 2.83 3.93
C PHE A 82 10.84 3.44 3.60
N VAL A 83 11.73 2.66 3.02
CA VAL A 83 13.09 3.05 2.63
C VAL A 83 13.38 2.56 1.22
N ILE A 84 14.01 3.40 0.42
CA ILE A 84 14.53 3.03 -0.90
C ILE A 84 16.04 2.77 -0.75
N ARG A 85 16.49 1.57 -1.12
CA ARG A 85 17.89 1.19 -1.05
C ARG A 85 18.59 1.33 -2.39
N ASP A 86 19.84 1.79 -2.30
CA ASP A 86 20.82 1.87 -3.37
C ASP A 86 20.27 2.45 -4.69
N PRO A 87 19.51 3.56 -4.66
CA PRO A 87 19.00 4.15 -5.90
C PRO A 87 20.17 4.74 -6.70
N GLN A 88 20.30 4.38 -7.98
CA GLN A 88 21.25 5.07 -8.88
C GLN A 88 20.93 6.57 -8.99
N ALA A 89 19.64 6.89 -9.07
CA ALA A 89 19.06 8.22 -8.94
C ALA A 89 17.71 8.06 -8.24
N LEU A 90 17.26 9.00 -7.42
CA LEU A 90 15.88 8.96 -6.92
C LEU A 90 14.93 9.54 -7.99
N PRO A 91 13.79 8.91 -8.28
CA PRO A 91 12.77 9.56 -9.09
C PRO A 91 12.23 10.79 -8.34
N SER A 92 11.76 11.80 -9.06
CA SER A 92 11.13 12.97 -8.44
C SER A 92 9.79 12.62 -7.78
N THR A 93 9.10 11.60 -8.31
CA THR A 93 7.82 11.12 -7.78
C THR A 93 7.72 9.59 -7.81
N LEU A 94 6.88 9.01 -6.95
CA LEU A 94 6.34 7.66 -7.08
C LEU A 94 4.85 7.75 -7.37
N GLN A 95 4.34 6.81 -8.16
CA GLN A 95 2.91 6.53 -8.21
C GLN A 95 2.55 5.66 -7.00
N CYS A 96 1.47 6.01 -6.33
CA CYS A 96 0.97 5.25 -5.18
C CYS A 96 -0.52 5.00 -5.27
N SER A 97 -0.97 3.84 -4.82
CA SER A 97 -2.39 3.53 -4.64
C SER A 97 -2.63 2.75 -3.36
N PHE A 98 -3.82 2.90 -2.81
CA PHE A 98 -4.22 2.33 -1.53
C PHE A 98 -5.59 1.71 -1.68
N SER A 99 -5.81 0.60 -0.98
CA SER A 99 -7.09 -0.10 -0.90
C SER A 99 -7.31 -0.57 0.53
N VAL A 100 -8.52 -0.40 1.01
CA VAL A 100 -8.98 -0.74 2.36
C VAL A 100 -10.25 -1.56 2.18
N GLN A 101 -10.26 -2.76 2.75
CA GLN A 101 -11.42 -3.65 2.73
C GLN A 101 -11.91 -3.88 4.15
N ALA A 102 -13.22 -3.76 4.35
CA ALA A 102 -13.86 -4.01 5.62
C ALA A 102 -15.10 -4.88 5.44
N THR A 103 -15.35 -5.80 6.38
CA THR A 103 -16.49 -6.71 6.36
C THR A 103 -17.32 -6.56 7.61
N GLU A 104 -18.63 -6.47 7.42
CA GLU A 104 -19.60 -6.51 8.50
C GLU A 104 -19.77 -7.94 9.03
N SER A 105 -19.83 -8.07 10.35
CA SER A 105 -20.04 -9.37 11.01
C SER A 105 -21.52 -9.80 10.94
N GLY A 106 -21.82 -11.03 10.51
CA GLY A 106 -23.17 -11.62 10.62
C GLY A 106 -23.61 -12.45 9.40
N THR A 107 -24.79 -13.09 9.49
CA THR A 107 -25.35 -13.96 8.43
C THR A 107 -25.62 -13.24 7.10
N PHE A 108 -25.75 -11.91 7.13
CA PHE A 108 -25.93 -11.05 5.96
C PHE A 108 -24.82 -9.99 5.85
N GLY A 109 -23.66 -10.24 6.46
CA GLY A 109 -22.54 -9.30 6.46
C GLY A 109 -22.13 -8.90 5.05
N GLU A 110 -21.91 -7.60 4.85
CA GLU A 110 -21.43 -7.01 3.60
C GLU A 110 -19.94 -6.70 3.67
N THR A 111 -19.25 -6.85 2.54
CA THR A 111 -17.88 -6.42 2.38
C THR A 111 -17.82 -5.14 1.54
N VAL A 112 -17.19 -4.10 2.09
CA VAL A 112 -16.99 -2.81 1.44
C VAL A 112 -15.51 -2.58 1.16
N THR A 113 -15.21 -1.98 0.01
CA THR A 113 -13.85 -1.62 -0.38
C THR A 113 -13.79 -0.15 -0.73
N ALA A 114 -12.82 0.56 -0.16
CA ALA A 114 -12.47 1.93 -0.50
C ALA A 114 -11.04 1.96 -1.06
N SER A 115 -10.82 2.70 -2.13
CA SER A 115 -9.50 2.84 -2.74
C SER A 115 -9.24 4.25 -3.23
N ASP A 116 -7.97 4.64 -3.25
CA ASP A 116 -7.50 5.93 -3.75
C ASP A 116 -6.12 5.79 -4.41
N SER A 117 -5.74 6.74 -5.25
CA SER A 117 -4.45 6.76 -5.94
C SER A 117 -3.92 8.18 -6.14
N GLY A 118 -2.60 8.32 -6.19
CA GLY A 118 -1.94 9.61 -6.36
C GLY A 118 -0.45 9.49 -6.62
N THR A 119 0.25 10.59 -6.38
CA THR A 119 1.71 10.67 -6.53
C THR A 119 2.36 11.11 -5.22
N PHE A 120 3.41 10.40 -4.83
CA PHE A 120 4.31 10.77 -3.74
C PHE A 120 5.49 11.54 -4.31
N GLU A 121 5.74 12.77 -3.87
CA GLU A 121 6.91 13.56 -4.27
C GLU A 121 8.02 13.43 -3.22
N PHE A 122 9.27 13.32 -3.65
CA PHE A 122 10.42 13.37 -2.75
C PHE A 122 10.83 14.84 -2.58
N ASP A 123 10.74 15.33 -1.33
CA ASP A 123 11.25 16.66 -0.93
C ASP A 123 12.78 16.71 -0.92
#